data_AF-A0A3D2W5C2-F1
#
_entry.id   AF-A0A3D2W5C2-F1
#
_cell.length_a   1.000
_cell.length_b   1.000
_cell.length_c   1.000
_cell.angle_alpha   90.00
_cell.angle_beta   90.00
_cell.angle_gamma   90.00
#
_symmetry.space_group_name_H-M   'P 1'
#
loop_
_entity.id
_entity.type
_entity.pdbx_description
1 polymer ?
#
loop_
_entity_poly.entity_id
_entity_poly.type
_entity_poly.pdbx_seq_one_letter_code
_entity_poly.pdbx_strand_id
1 'polypeptide(L)'
;MCYWKGNFGKVIDNLARDSYVAAAAYTGFDEADTENYVFYAKKMGEKYLERHRKYFRNPVIHEQNLRHEELLGVYPEEWCKLVRKICL
;
A
#
# COMPACT_ATOMS: atom_id res chain seq x y z
N MET A 1 16.15 -7.74 -2.40
CA MET A 1 15.74 -7.22 -3.72
C MET A 1 14.21 -7.20 -3.75
N CYS A 2 13.59 -6.04 -3.97
CA CYS A 2 12.12 -5.92 -3.98
C CYS A 2 11.57 -6.57 -5.25
N TYR A 3 11.07 -7.80 -5.15
CA TYR A 3 10.47 -8.50 -6.29
C TYR A 3 8.99 -8.13 -6.36
N TRP A 4 8.68 -7.10 -7.15
CA TRP A 4 7.33 -6.55 -7.26
C TRP A 4 6.27 -7.62 -7.56
N LYS A 5 6.61 -8.62 -8.39
CA LYS A 5 5.69 -9.71 -8.75
C LYS A 5 5.33 -10.60 -7.56
N GLY A 6 6.23 -10.75 -6.59
CA GLY A 6 5.96 -11.48 -5.34
C GLY A 6 4.98 -10.73 -4.44
N ASN A 7 5.08 -9.39 -4.40
CA ASN A 7 4.22 -8.56 -3.56
C ASN A 7 2.85 -8.31 -4.21
N PHE A 8 2.84 -7.93 -5.49
CA PHE A 8 1.66 -7.41 -6.17
C PHE A 8 1.02 -8.38 -7.17
N GLY A 9 1.66 -9.52 -7.48
CA GLY A 9 1.18 -10.44 -8.51
C GLY A 9 -0.24 -10.97 -8.26
N LYS A 10 -0.69 -11.02 -7.00
CA LYS A 10 -2.05 -11.45 -6.63
C LYS A 10 -3.13 -10.37 -6.79
N VAL A 11 -2.74 -9.10 -6.92
CA VAL A 11 -3.67 -7.95 -6.97
C VAL A 11 -3.61 -7.19 -8.28
N ILE A 12 -2.50 -7.28 -9.03
CA ILE A 12 -2.24 -6.45 -10.21
C ILE A 12 -3.32 -6.62 -11.29
N ASP A 13 -3.72 -7.85 -11.58
CA ASP A 13 -4.74 -8.14 -12.60
C ASP A 13 -6.12 -7.61 -12.20
N ASN A 14 -6.44 -7.61 -10.90
CA ASN A 14 -7.71 -7.10 -10.40
C ASN A 14 -7.77 -5.57 -10.40
N LEU A 15 -6.65 -4.90 -10.17
CA LEU A 15 -6.57 -3.44 -10.28
C LEU A 15 -6.60 -2.99 -11.74
N ALA A 16 -5.92 -3.72 -12.63
CA ALA A 16 -5.82 -3.42 -14.05
C ALA A 16 -7.16 -3.47 -14.82
N ARG A 17 -8.22 -4.02 -14.21
CA ARG A 17 -9.57 -4.05 -14.79
C ARG A 17 -10.23 -2.68 -14.84
N ASP A 18 -9.97 -1.84 -13.84
CA ASP A 18 -10.68 -0.57 -13.63
C ASP A 18 -9.73 0.64 -13.62
N SER A 19 -8.42 0.41 -13.66
CA SER A 19 -7.41 1.46 -13.61
C SER A 19 -6.14 1.07 -14.37
N TYR A 20 -5.38 2.07 -14.83
CA TYR A 20 -4.01 1.82 -15.28
C TYR A 20 -3.11 1.59 -14.06
N VAL A 21 -2.42 0.46 -14.01
CA VAL A 21 -1.53 0.11 -12.90
C VAL A 21 -0.08 0.31 -13.32
N ALA A 22 0.63 1.20 -12.63
CA ALA A 22 2.07 1.36 -12.75
C ALA A 22 2.76 0.90 -11.46
N ALA A 23 3.67 -0.08 -11.56
CA ALA A 23 4.55 -0.45 -10.46
C ALA A 23 5.86 0.33 -10.60
N ALA A 24 6.02 1.40 -9.83
CA ALA A 24 7.24 2.19 -9.83
C ALA A 24 8.03 1.95 -8.53
N ALA A 25 9.32 1.66 -8.65
CA ALA A 25 10.25 1.62 -7.53
C ALA A 25 10.97 2.96 -7.45
N TYR A 26 10.36 3.93 -6.78
CA TYR A 26 11.03 5.21 -6.50
C TYR A 26 11.89 5.09 -5.24
N THR A 27 13.12 5.59 -5.30
CA THR A 27 14.03 5.71 -4.15
C THR A 27 13.85 7.03 -3.40
N GLY A 28 12.78 7.78 -3.65
CA GLY A 28 12.49 9.04 -2.97
C GLY A 28 11.09 9.53 -3.34
N PHE A 29 10.37 10.03 -2.34
CA PHE A 29 9.18 10.85 -2.51
C PHE A 29 9.64 12.25 -2.88
N ASP A 30 9.10 12.85 -3.92
CA ASP A 30 9.49 14.19 -4.31
C ASP A 30 8.80 15.24 -3.42
N GLU A 31 9.30 16.48 -3.44
CA GLU A 31 8.69 17.57 -2.66
C GLU A 31 7.29 17.96 -3.17
N ALA A 32 6.86 17.40 -4.31
CA ALA A 32 5.58 17.70 -4.93
C ALA A 32 4.44 16.77 -4.45
N ASP A 33 4.75 15.62 -3.84
CA ASP A 33 3.76 14.72 -3.26
C ASP A 33 2.91 15.43 -2.19
N THR A 34 1.62 15.60 -2.48
CA THR A 34 0.66 16.29 -1.60
C THR A 34 0.14 15.40 -0.48
N GLU A 35 -0.06 14.11 -0.75
CA GLU A 35 -0.58 13.12 0.19
C GLU A 35 0.02 11.73 -0.06
N ASN A 36 0.34 11.01 1.02
CA ASN A 36 0.87 9.65 0.96
C ASN A 36 -0.11 8.66 1.56
N TYR A 37 -0.69 7.78 0.76
CA TYR A 37 -1.63 6.77 1.22
C TYR A 37 -0.89 5.52 1.71
N VAL A 38 -0.98 5.23 3.00
CA VAL A 38 -0.23 4.16 3.66
C VAL A 38 -1.19 3.07 4.16
N PHE A 39 -1.00 1.85 3.68
CA PHE A 39 -1.66 0.67 4.24
C PHE A 39 -0.87 0.12 5.44
N TYR A 40 -1.35 0.39 6.65
CA TYR A 40 -0.67 0.01 7.89
C TYR A 40 -1.18 -1.33 8.44
N ALA A 41 -0.34 -2.36 8.38
CA ALA A 41 -0.58 -3.66 9.01
C ALA A 41 -0.37 -3.58 10.53
N LYS A 42 -1.45 -3.36 11.29
CA LYS A 42 -1.41 -3.10 12.74
C LYS A 42 -0.65 -4.14 13.55
N LYS A 43 -0.74 -5.42 13.16
CA LYS A 43 -0.09 -6.52 13.88
C LYS A 43 1.44 -6.48 13.80
N MET A 44 2.01 -5.61 12.97
CA MET A 44 3.46 -5.36 12.91
C MET A 44 3.98 -4.47 14.06
N GLY A 45 3.07 -3.82 14.78
CA GLY A 45 3.37 -3.00 15.95
C GLY A 45 3.55 -1.51 15.65
N GLU A 46 3.32 -0.71 16.68
CA GLU A 46 3.22 0.76 16.62
C GLU A 46 4.50 1.45 16.11
N LYS A 47 5.66 0.83 16.32
CA LYS A 47 6.94 1.32 15.75
C LYS A 47 6.89 1.53 14.23
N TYR A 48 6.08 0.76 13.52
CA TYR A 48 5.90 0.96 12.08
C TYR A 48 4.99 2.16 11.80
N LEU A 49 3.91 2.34 12.55
CA LEU A 49 3.06 3.53 12.43
C LEU A 49 3.87 4.82 12.65
N GLU A 50 4.72 4.85 13.67
CA GLU A 50 5.62 5.97 13.94
C GLU A 50 6.59 6.23 12.78
N ARG A 51 7.18 5.18 12.19
CA ARG A 51 8.04 5.31 11.01
C ARG A 51 7.27 5.91 9.83
N HIS A 52 6.04 5.49 9.58
CA HIS A 52 5.24 6.07 8.50
C HIS A 52 4.98 7.56 8.73
N ARG A 53 4.63 7.95 9.96
CA ARG A 53 4.45 9.35 10.34
C ARG A 53 5.73 10.18 10.24
N LYS A 54 6.89 9.57 10.47
CA LYS A 54 8.19 10.24 10.41
C LYS A 54 8.68 10.48 8.99
N TYR A 55 8.50 9.50 8.09
CA TYR A 55 9.15 9.51 6.78
C TYR A 55 8.23 9.88 5.62
N PHE A 56 6.91 9.75 5.77
CA PHE A 56 5.96 10.13 4.73
C PHE A 56 5.38 11.51 5.04
N ARG A 57 5.30 12.37 4.03
CA ARG A 57 4.65 13.67 4.13
C ARG A 57 3.13 13.49 4.10
N ASN A 58 2.42 14.09 5.06
CA ASN A 58 0.96 14.02 5.18
C ASN A 58 0.40 12.59 4.96
N PRO A 59 0.83 11.60 5.77
CA PRO A 59 0.41 10.23 5.52
C PRO A 59 -1.06 10.03 5.91
N VAL A 60 -1.85 9.59 4.94
CA VAL A 60 -3.21 9.09 5.17
C VAL A 60 -3.09 7.61 5.53
N ILE A 61 -3.21 7.31 6.83
CA ILE A 61 -3.05 5.95 7.34
C ILE A 61 -4.36 5.17 7.21
N HIS A 62 -4.33 4.11 6.41
CA HIS A 62 -5.36 3.08 6.36
C HIS A 62 -4.94 1.89 7.22
N GLU A 63 -5.38 1.87 8.48
CA GLU A 63 -5.09 0.77 9.41
C GLU A 63 -5.81 -0.52 9.00
N GLN A 64 -5.09 -1.64 9.05
CA GLN A 64 -5.57 -2.98 8.78
C GLN A 64 -5.17 -3.89 9.95
N ASN A 65 -6.12 -4.63 10.55
CA ASN A 65 -5.83 -5.58 11.63
C ASN A 65 -5.20 -6.90 11.10
N LEU A 66 -4.11 -6.76 10.35
CA LEU A 66 -3.43 -7.79 9.58
C LEU A 66 -1.91 -7.71 9.82
N ARG A 67 -1.19 -8.78 9.47
CA ARG A 67 0.26 -8.78 9.26
C ARG A 67 0.61 -8.38 7.83
N HIS A 68 1.89 -8.13 7.57
CA HIS A 68 2.35 -7.69 6.26
C HIS A 68 2.06 -8.71 5.15
N GLU A 69 2.27 -9.99 5.42
CA GLU A 69 2.05 -11.09 4.48
C GLU A 69 0.56 -11.28 4.16
N GLU A 70 -0.31 -10.91 5.10
CA GLU A 70 -1.77 -11.07 4.96
C GLU A 70 -2.38 -9.97 4.09
N LEU A 71 -1.77 -8.78 4.09
CA LEU A 71 -2.27 -7.58 3.42
C LEU A 71 -2.47 -7.79 1.91
N LEU A 72 -1.48 -8.38 1.24
CA LEU A 72 -1.52 -8.67 -0.21
C LEU A 72 -1.69 -10.17 -0.51
N GLY A 73 -1.28 -11.03 0.43
CA GLY A 73 -1.16 -12.46 0.20
C GLY A 73 -2.43 -13.27 0.47
N VAL A 74 -3.22 -12.85 1.46
CA VAL A 74 -4.36 -13.62 1.98
C VAL A 74 -5.70 -13.02 1.53
N TYR A 75 -5.81 -11.69 1.48
CA TYR A 75 -7.05 -10.99 1.12
C TYR A 75 -6.89 -10.05 -0.10
N PRO A 76 -6.45 -10.58 -1.27
CA PRO A 76 -6.15 -9.74 -2.44
C PRO A 76 -7.38 -8.97 -2.98
N GLU A 77 -8.57 -9.57 -2.92
CA GLU A 77 -9.80 -8.91 -3.39
C GLU A 77 -10.21 -7.75 -2.48
N GLU A 78 -10.18 -7.94 -1.16
CA GLU A 78 -10.49 -6.89 -0.19
C GLU A 78 -9.49 -5.73 -0.29
N TRP A 79 -8.21 -6.05 -0.52
CA TRP A 79 -7.20 -5.04 -0.78
C TRP A 79 -7.53 -4.22 -2.04
N CYS A 80 -7.90 -4.88 -3.14
CA CYS A 80 -8.31 -4.19 -4.37
C CYS A 80 -9.55 -3.31 -4.15
N LYS A 81 -10.54 -3.78 -3.40
CA LYS A 81 -11.74 -2.98 -3.05
C LYS A 81 -11.37 -1.73 -2.27
N LEU A 82 -10.43 -1.85 -1.33
CA LEU A 82 -9.96 -0.72 -0.53
C LEU A 82 -9.23 0.30 -1.41
N VAL A 83 -8.34 -0.13 -2.31
CA VAL A 83 -7.68 0.78 -3.26
C VAL A 83 -8.70 1.49 -4.14
N ARG A 84 -9.68 0.77 -4.69
CA ARG A 84 -10.76 1.38 -5.47
C ARG A 84 -11.49 2.46 -4.69
N LYS A 85 -11.86 2.19 -3.42
CA LYS A 85 -12.53 3.17 -2.56
C LYS A 85 -11.69 4.43 -2.30
N ILE A 86 -10.37 4.32 -2.35
CA ILE A 86 -9.45 5.43 -2.11
C ILE A 86 -9.24 6.25 -3.40
N CYS A 87 -9.11 5.57 -4.54
CA CYS A 87 -8.71 6.19 -5.81
C CYS A 87 -9.87 6.53 -6.76
N LEU A 88 -11.07 5.96 -6.57
CA LEU A 88 -12.26 6.11 -7.43
C LEU A 88 -13.46 6.59 -6.60
#